data_AF-K0SVK3-F1
#
_entry.id   AF-K0SVK3-F1
#
_cell.length_a   1.000
_cell.length_b   1.000
_cell.length_c   1.000
_cell.angle_alpha   90.00
_cell.angle_beta   90.00
_cell.angle_gamma   90.00
#
_symmetry.space_group_name_H-M   'P 1'
#
loop_
_entity.id
_entity.type
_entity.pdbx_description
1 polymer ?
#
loop_
_entity_poly.entity_id
_entity_poly.type
_entity_poly.pdbx_seq_one_letter_code
_entity_poly.pdbx_strand_id
1 'polypeptide(L)'
;MSNSDETLSATHPAIPEDGASILESLHGRERRALRGISMAEFENAIKYGERQPCGVDPKTGRQRWLFRYERGGITVVTDESQTMEVTSWTHPCWGLNLEKVHITEDMKRSHHQADQDSKRARHCWNSHAVAVVDQSGSMRKTDAEGGVTRSDLVWLCLAIDYIGRRLRTGEATQKDYFHLY
;
A
#
# COMPACT_ATOMS: atom_id res chain seq x y z
N MET A 1 46.50 -25.07 24.84
CA MET A 1 46.12 -23.67 25.08
C MET A 1 44.96 -23.36 24.16
N SER A 2 43.77 -23.23 24.75
CA SER A 2 42.49 -23.08 24.06
C SER A 2 42.35 -21.66 23.52
N ASN A 3 42.19 -21.49 22.21
CA ASN A 3 41.70 -20.25 21.63
C ASN A 3 40.18 -20.39 21.53
N SER A 4 39.48 -19.81 22.50
CA SER A 4 38.04 -19.57 22.44
C SER A 4 37.79 -18.36 21.56
N ASP A 5 37.39 -18.62 20.33
CA ASP A 5 36.81 -17.66 19.40
C ASP A 5 35.36 -17.40 19.86
N GLU A 6 35.20 -16.44 20.79
CA GLU A 6 33.88 -15.93 21.20
C GLU A 6 33.30 -15.13 20.04
N THR A 7 32.54 -15.82 19.19
CA THR A 7 31.64 -15.19 18.23
C THR A 7 30.55 -14.47 19.01
N LEU A 8 30.67 -13.15 19.12
CA LEU A 8 29.62 -12.25 19.56
C LEU A 8 28.38 -12.48 18.69
N SER A 9 27.45 -13.30 19.19
CA SER A 9 26.09 -13.39 18.68
C SER A 9 25.49 -12.00 18.82
N ALA A 10 25.34 -11.28 17.69
CA ALA A 10 24.68 -9.99 17.62
C ALA A 10 23.24 -10.18 18.14
N THR A 11 23.06 -9.95 19.43
CA THR A 11 21.79 -10.11 20.11
C THR A 11 20.91 -8.97 19.62
N HIS A 12 19.93 -9.29 18.77
CA HIS A 12 18.97 -8.30 18.32
C HIS A 12 18.31 -7.64 19.54
N PRO A 13 18.05 -6.32 19.51
CA PRO A 13 17.35 -5.66 20.62
C PRO A 13 16.02 -6.39 20.85
N ALA A 14 15.57 -6.48 22.10
CA ALA A 14 14.23 -6.95 22.38
C ALA A 14 13.20 -6.04 21.68
N ILE A 15 12.08 -6.60 21.22
CA ILE A 15 10.97 -5.78 20.71
C ILE A 15 10.45 -4.95 21.88
N PRO A 16 10.32 -3.62 21.75
CA PRO A 16 9.71 -2.79 22.78
C PRO A 16 8.33 -3.31 23.16
N GLU A 17 8.06 -3.42 24.46
CA GLU A 17 6.73 -3.82 24.95
C GLU A 17 5.66 -2.75 24.70
N ASP A 18 6.10 -1.49 24.53
CA ASP A 18 5.27 -0.32 24.30
C ASP A 18 5.90 0.64 23.28
N GLY A 19 5.11 1.10 22.31
CA GLY A 19 5.50 2.10 21.33
C GLY A 19 5.68 3.51 21.91
N ALA A 20 5.11 3.80 23.08
CA ALA A 20 5.32 5.07 23.78
C ALA A 20 6.79 5.29 24.20
N SER A 21 7.58 4.22 24.27
CA SER A 21 9.03 4.30 24.53
C SER A 21 9.85 4.78 23.33
N ILE A 22 9.24 4.85 22.14
CA ILE A 22 9.90 5.31 20.92
C ILE A 22 9.74 6.83 20.77
N LEU A 23 10.87 7.53 20.69
CA LEU A 23 10.92 8.96 20.47
C LEU A 23 10.48 9.31 19.04
N GLU A 24 9.57 10.26 18.94
CA GLU A 24 9.12 10.79 17.66
C GLU A 24 10.19 11.73 17.09
N SER A 25 10.77 11.39 15.92
CA SER A 25 11.55 12.39 15.18
C SER A 25 10.62 13.42 14.54
N LEU A 26 11.11 14.64 14.29
CA LEU A 26 10.35 15.67 13.57
C LEU A 26 9.83 15.13 12.22
N HIS A 27 10.70 14.46 11.46
CA HIS A 27 10.35 13.85 10.18
C HIS A 27 9.30 12.75 10.31
N GLY A 28 9.42 11.88 11.34
CA GLY A 28 8.45 10.82 11.62
C GLY A 28 7.07 11.38 11.94
N ARG A 29 7.01 12.36 12.85
CA ARG A 29 5.78 13.07 13.22
C ARG A 29 5.11 13.74 12.03
N GLU A 30 5.86 14.48 11.22
CA GLU A 30 5.33 15.12 10.00
C GLU A 30 4.76 14.09 9.03
N ARG A 31 5.44 12.94 8.85
CA ARG A 31 4.94 11.88 7.97
C ARG A 31 3.69 11.21 8.48
N ARG A 32 3.55 10.99 9.78
CA ARG A 32 2.31 10.48 10.38
C ARG A 32 1.16 11.45 10.16
N ALA A 33 1.37 12.73 10.46
CA ALA A 33 0.36 13.77 10.27
C ALA A 33 -0.10 13.87 8.81
N LEU A 34 0.83 13.82 7.84
CA LEU A 34 0.51 13.84 6.41
C LEU A 34 -0.29 12.62 5.92
N ARG A 35 -0.37 11.55 6.71
CA ARG A 35 -0.95 10.26 6.31
C ARG A 35 -2.10 9.82 7.20
N GLY A 36 -2.50 10.69 8.12
CA GLY A 36 -3.56 10.39 9.08
C GLY A 36 -3.22 9.24 10.04
N ILE A 37 -1.94 8.94 10.27
CA ILE A 37 -1.54 7.88 11.22
C ILE A 37 -1.58 8.45 12.63
N SER A 38 -2.50 7.95 13.45
CA SER A 38 -2.61 8.32 14.86
C SER A 38 -1.47 7.75 15.70
N MET A 39 -1.24 8.32 16.89
CA MET A 39 -0.26 7.78 17.83
C MET A 39 -0.65 6.36 18.29
N ALA A 40 -1.94 6.11 18.50
CA ALA A 40 -2.42 4.78 18.88
C ALA A 40 -2.15 3.72 17.81
N GLU A 41 -2.32 4.07 16.53
CA GLU A 41 -1.96 3.16 15.42
C GLU A 41 -0.45 2.90 15.40
N PHE A 42 0.36 3.95 15.53
CA PHE A 42 1.82 3.84 15.62
C PHE A 42 2.25 2.90 16.76
N GLU A 43 1.71 3.08 17.97
CA GLU A 43 2.00 2.24 19.13
C GLU A 43 1.58 0.77 18.90
N ASN A 44 0.39 0.56 18.34
CA ASN A 44 -0.08 -0.77 17.96
C ASN A 44 0.84 -1.43 16.94
N ALA A 45 1.43 -0.68 16.01
CA ALA A 45 2.35 -1.24 15.05
C ALA A 45 3.69 -1.66 15.67
N ILE A 46 4.22 -0.88 16.62
CA ILE A 46 5.43 -1.29 17.36
C ILE A 46 5.15 -2.55 18.20
N LYS A 47 3.99 -2.59 18.86
CA LYS A 47 3.65 -3.66 19.81
C LYS A 47 3.22 -4.97 19.15
N TYR A 48 2.46 -4.89 18.06
CA TYR A 48 1.81 -6.03 17.43
C TYR A 48 2.26 -6.28 15.99
N GLY A 49 3.11 -5.41 15.43
CA GLY A 49 3.63 -5.56 14.08
C GLY A 49 4.70 -6.65 13.97
N GLU A 50 4.78 -7.26 12.80
CA GLU A 50 5.84 -8.20 12.47
C GLU A 50 7.15 -7.42 12.26
N ARG A 51 8.15 -7.71 13.10
CA ARG A 51 9.46 -7.06 13.03
C ARG A 51 10.36 -7.74 12.02
N GLN A 52 11.00 -6.94 11.17
CA GLN A 52 12.02 -7.39 10.23
C GLN A 52 13.15 -6.35 10.04
N PRO A 53 14.35 -6.77 9.66
CA PRO A 53 15.42 -5.86 9.25
C PRO A 53 15.00 -4.98 8.06
N CYS A 54 15.39 -3.70 8.05
CA CYS A 54 15.05 -2.75 6.99
C CYS A 54 16.23 -1.88 6.57
N GLY A 55 17.12 -2.45 5.74
CA GLY A 55 18.29 -1.74 5.23
C GLY A 55 19.16 -1.13 6.34
N VAL A 56 20.04 -0.23 5.93
CA VAL A 56 20.90 0.52 6.87
C VAL A 56 20.65 2.01 6.72
N ASP A 57 20.95 2.75 7.78
CA ASP A 57 21.02 4.20 7.72
C ASP A 57 22.16 4.62 6.78
N PRO A 58 21.91 5.41 5.73
CA PRO A 58 22.95 5.82 4.79
C PRO A 58 23.99 6.78 5.41
N LYS A 59 23.67 7.43 6.54
CA LYS A 59 24.60 8.32 7.24
C LYS A 59 25.46 7.58 8.26
N THR A 60 24.88 6.61 8.98
CA THR A 60 25.57 5.94 10.10
C THR A 60 25.97 4.51 9.80
N GLY A 61 25.47 3.90 8.72
CA GLY A 61 25.69 2.51 8.36
C GLY A 61 24.98 1.50 9.27
N ARG A 62 24.19 1.96 10.24
CA ARG A 62 23.55 1.11 11.25
C ARG A 62 22.25 0.49 10.75
N GLN A 63 21.96 -0.72 11.21
CA GLN A 63 20.72 -1.43 10.89
C GLN A 63 19.49 -0.63 11.34
N ARG A 64 18.41 -0.66 10.56
CA ARG A 64 17.09 -0.15 10.97
C ARG A 64 16.08 -1.28 11.10
N TRP A 65 15.04 -1.06 11.89
CA TRP A 65 13.98 -2.05 12.07
C TRP A 65 12.69 -1.57 11.44
N LEU A 66 11.95 -2.49 10.83
CA LEU A 66 10.63 -2.25 10.28
C LEU A 66 9.62 -3.12 11.01
N PHE A 67 8.51 -2.51 11.41
CA PHE A 67 7.36 -3.15 12.03
C PHE A 67 6.18 -3.07 11.07
N ARG A 68 5.78 -4.22 10.52
CA ARG A 68 4.68 -4.33 9.57
C ARG A 68 3.42 -4.75 10.32
N TYR A 69 2.46 -3.84 10.45
CA TYR A 69 1.22 -4.11 11.17
C TYR A 69 0.06 -4.28 10.19
N GLU A 70 -0.10 -5.50 9.68
CA GLU A 70 -1.14 -5.83 8.69
C GLU A 70 -2.55 -5.53 9.17
N ARG A 71 -2.85 -5.71 10.46
CA ARG A 71 -4.20 -5.47 11.02
C ARG A 71 -4.57 -3.99 11.12
N GLY A 72 -3.58 -3.10 11.17
CA GLY A 72 -3.78 -1.65 11.14
C GLY A 72 -3.28 -1.01 9.84
N GLY A 73 -2.84 -1.83 8.87
CA GLY A 73 -2.26 -1.45 7.59
C GLY A 73 -1.33 -0.27 7.62
N ILE A 74 -0.42 -0.28 8.58
CA ILE A 74 0.68 0.66 8.62
C ILE A 74 2.00 -0.09 8.75
N THR A 75 3.05 0.59 8.32
CA THR A 75 4.42 0.17 8.53
C THR A 75 5.17 1.30 9.19
N VAL A 76 5.92 0.97 10.24
CA VAL A 76 6.77 1.89 10.99
C VAL A 76 8.22 1.42 10.87
N VAL A 77 9.15 2.38 10.71
CA VAL A 77 10.58 2.13 10.70
C VAL A 77 11.24 2.92 11.82
N THR A 78 12.09 2.24 12.58
CA THR A 78 12.86 2.80 13.69
C THR A 78 14.35 2.72 13.42
N ASP A 79 15.12 3.43 14.24
CA ASP A 79 16.57 3.27 14.31
C ASP A 79 17.00 1.89 14.82
N GLU A 80 18.32 1.67 14.91
CA GLU A 80 18.96 0.44 15.34
C GLU A 80 18.48 -0.02 16.73
N SER A 81 18.42 0.92 17.67
CA SER A 81 18.05 0.68 19.07
C SER A 81 16.54 0.60 19.29
N GLN A 82 15.71 0.83 18.26
CA GLN A 82 14.25 0.87 18.38
C GLN A 82 13.78 1.96 19.36
N THR A 83 14.53 3.06 19.44
CA THR A 83 14.28 4.19 20.35
C THR A 83 13.82 5.44 19.62
N MET A 84 13.94 5.50 18.30
CA MET A 84 13.51 6.66 17.52
C MET A 84 12.78 6.27 16.25
N GLU A 85 11.65 6.93 15.98
CA GLU A 85 10.92 6.82 14.72
C GLU A 85 11.76 7.44 13.60
N VAL A 86 12.12 6.64 12.59
CA VAL A 86 12.73 7.13 11.36
C VAL A 86 11.64 7.56 10.39
N THR A 87 10.64 6.72 10.16
CA THR A 87 9.58 6.99 9.20
C THR A 87 8.40 6.04 9.36
N SER A 88 7.23 6.39 8.83
CA SER A 88 6.04 5.54 8.84
C SER A 88 5.19 5.77 7.59
N TRP A 89 4.38 4.77 7.19
CA TRP A 89 3.46 4.83 6.06
C TRP A 89 2.26 3.90 6.20
N THR A 90 1.13 4.31 5.64
CA THR A 90 -0.05 3.46 5.44
C THR A 90 0.20 2.51 4.26
N HIS A 91 -0.36 1.31 4.33
CA HIS A 91 -0.34 0.37 3.22
C HIS A 91 -1.27 0.89 2.12
N PRO A 92 -0.91 0.74 0.83
CA PRO A 92 -1.80 1.16 -0.26
C PRO A 92 -3.19 0.53 -0.15
N CYS A 93 -4.22 1.34 -0.38
CA CYS A 93 -5.63 0.94 -0.29
C CYS A 93 -6.07 0.43 1.10
N TRP A 94 -5.29 0.67 2.16
CA TRP A 94 -5.74 0.39 3.51
C TRP A 94 -7.00 1.23 3.83
N GLY A 95 -8.01 0.62 4.43
CA GLY A 95 -9.33 1.24 4.61
C GLY A 95 -10.28 1.09 3.42
N LEU A 96 -9.75 0.78 2.22
CA LEU A 96 -10.53 0.28 1.08
C LEU A 96 -10.44 -1.25 1.02
N ASN A 97 -10.96 -1.90 2.06
CA ASN A 97 -10.99 -3.35 2.17
C ASN A 97 -12.05 -3.95 1.23
N LEU A 98 -11.74 -3.97 -0.07
CA LEU A 98 -12.55 -4.69 -1.04
C LEU A 98 -12.20 -6.17 -0.97
N GLU A 99 -13.22 -6.99 -0.77
CA GLU A 99 -13.06 -8.44 -0.92
C GLU A 99 -12.64 -8.74 -2.35
N LYS A 100 -11.48 -9.38 -2.51
CA LYS A 100 -11.00 -9.80 -3.82
C LYS A 100 -11.87 -10.96 -4.29
N VAL A 101 -12.69 -10.69 -5.30
CA VAL A 101 -13.42 -11.75 -5.98
C VAL A 101 -12.43 -12.65 -6.72
N HIS A 102 -12.63 -13.95 -6.62
CA HIS A 102 -11.83 -14.91 -7.38
C HIS A 102 -12.06 -14.73 -8.89
N ILE A 103 -11.01 -14.35 -9.61
CA ILE A 103 -11.03 -14.25 -11.07
C ILE A 103 -10.77 -15.65 -11.65
N THR A 104 -11.78 -16.23 -12.28
CA THR A 104 -11.69 -17.55 -12.91
C THR A 104 -10.83 -17.51 -14.18
N GLU A 105 -10.31 -18.67 -14.58
CA GLU A 105 -9.56 -18.78 -15.85
C GLU A 105 -10.41 -18.45 -17.08
N ASP A 106 -11.73 -18.71 -17.02
CA ASP A 106 -12.64 -18.33 -18.09
C ASP A 106 -12.80 -16.81 -18.20
N MET A 107 -12.85 -16.10 -17.07
CA MET A 107 -12.85 -14.62 -17.08
C MET A 107 -11.56 -14.07 -17.69
N LYS A 108 -10.40 -14.64 -17.34
CA LYS A 108 -9.10 -14.24 -17.92
C LYS A 108 -9.06 -14.49 -19.42
N ARG A 109 -9.53 -15.65 -19.87
CA ARG A 109 -9.59 -16.00 -21.30
C ARG A 109 -10.52 -15.06 -22.05
N SER A 110 -11.72 -14.80 -21.51
CA SER A 110 -12.68 -13.86 -22.11
C SER A 110 -12.09 -12.45 -22.22
N HIS A 111 -11.41 -11.98 -21.18
CA HIS A 111 -10.73 -10.69 -21.20
C HIS A 111 -9.64 -10.63 -22.26
N HIS A 112 -8.79 -11.66 -22.34
CA HIS A 112 -7.71 -11.71 -23.33
C HIS A 112 -8.27 -11.72 -24.76
N GLN A 113 -9.35 -12.46 -25.00
CA GLN A 113 -10.03 -12.46 -26.29
C GLN A 113 -10.57 -11.08 -26.65
N ALA A 114 -11.25 -10.40 -25.71
CA ALA A 114 -11.77 -9.05 -25.92
C ALA A 114 -10.65 -8.04 -26.24
N ASP A 115 -9.51 -8.12 -25.55
CA ASP A 115 -8.34 -7.28 -25.84
C ASP A 115 -7.71 -7.57 -27.22
N GLN A 116 -7.64 -8.84 -27.63
CA GLN A 116 -7.17 -9.19 -28.98
C GLN A 116 -8.12 -8.68 -30.07
N ASP A 117 -9.42 -8.90 -29.88
CA ASP A 117 -10.46 -8.49 -30.82
C ASP A 117 -10.46 -6.96 -30.97
N SER A 118 -10.28 -6.23 -29.87
CA SER A 118 -10.22 -4.78 -29.91
C SER A 118 -9.03 -4.25 -30.70
N LYS A 119 -7.85 -4.87 -30.57
CA LYS A 119 -6.66 -4.50 -31.34
C LYS A 119 -6.81 -4.80 -32.82
N ARG A 120 -7.44 -5.93 -33.17
CA ARG A 120 -7.65 -6.36 -34.56
C ARG A 120 -8.74 -5.57 -35.28
N ALA A 121 -9.81 -5.21 -34.57
CA ALA A 121 -11.00 -4.58 -35.13
C ALA A 121 -11.22 -3.15 -34.62
N ARG A 122 -10.17 -2.32 -34.62
CA ARG A 122 -10.25 -0.89 -34.22
C ARG A 122 -11.37 -0.10 -34.93
N HIS A 123 -11.65 -0.43 -36.18
CA HIS A 123 -12.72 0.19 -36.97
C HIS A 123 -14.13 -0.13 -36.45
N CYS A 124 -14.28 -1.20 -35.65
CA CYS A 124 -15.54 -1.57 -35.01
C CYS A 124 -15.71 -0.93 -33.63
N TRP A 125 -14.77 -0.11 -33.17
CA TRP A 125 -14.89 0.55 -31.87
C TRP A 125 -16.02 1.58 -31.90
N ASN A 126 -17.08 1.29 -31.17
CA ASN A 126 -18.14 2.25 -30.86
C ASN A 126 -17.91 2.75 -29.43
N SER A 127 -16.97 3.67 -29.24
CA SER A 127 -16.74 4.26 -27.92
C SER A 127 -17.91 5.17 -27.55
N HIS A 128 -18.68 4.80 -26.53
CA HIS A 128 -19.79 5.63 -26.01
C HIS A 128 -19.33 6.55 -24.88
N ALA A 129 -18.08 6.41 -24.39
CA ALA A 129 -17.52 7.24 -23.34
C ALA A 129 -15.98 7.22 -23.36
N VAL A 130 -15.37 8.35 -23.01
CA VAL A 130 -13.93 8.50 -22.77
C VAL A 130 -13.77 9.07 -21.37
N ALA A 131 -12.95 8.43 -20.54
CA ALA A 131 -12.60 8.92 -19.21
C ALA A 131 -11.16 9.41 -19.21
N VAL A 132 -10.95 10.67 -18.79
CA VAL A 132 -9.62 11.24 -18.60
C VAL A 132 -9.41 11.41 -17.11
N VAL A 133 -8.42 10.70 -16.57
CA VAL A 133 -8.06 10.76 -15.15
C VAL A 133 -6.80 11.59 -15.01
N ASP A 134 -6.89 12.74 -14.32
CA ASP A 134 -5.70 13.47 -13.91
C ASP A 134 -4.88 12.63 -12.92
N GLN A 135 -3.58 12.50 -13.18
CA GLN A 135 -2.61 11.78 -12.36
C GLN A 135 -1.49 12.71 -11.87
N SER A 136 -1.79 14.01 -11.77
CA SER A 136 -0.92 15.03 -11.19
C SER A 136 -0.43 14.67 -9.78
N GLY A 137 0.66 15.30 -9.34
CA GLY A 137 1.28 14.99 -8.04
C GLY A 137 0.32 15.15 -6.85
N SER A 138 -0.67 16.04 -6.93
CA SER A 138 -1.73 16.17 -5.91
C SER A 138 -2.61 14.94 -5.78
N MET A 139 -2.82 14.18 -6.86
CA MET A 139 -3.66 12.98 -6.87
C MET A 139 -3.03 11.80 -6.11
N ARG A 140 -1.72 11.86 -5.89
CA ARG A 140 -0.94 10.85 -5.17
C ARG A 140 -0.77 11.17 -3.68
N LYS A 141 -1.35 12.28 -3.21
CA LYS A 141 -1.35 12.60 -1.78
C LYS A 141 -2.32 11.66 -1.06
N THR A 142 -1.86 11.12 0.06
CA THR A 142 -2.65 10.25 0.96
C THR A 142 -3.48 11.12 1.91
N ASP A 143 -4.31 11.98 1.33
CA ASP A 143 -5.16 12.92 2.07
C ASP A 143 -6.65 12.53 2.06
N ALA A 144 -6.94 11.30 1.64
CA ALA A 144 -8.21 10.63 1.95
C ALA A 144 -8.06 9.71 3.16
N GLU A 145 -9.19 9.33 3.77
CA GLU A 145 -9.26 8.46 4.93
C GLU A 145 -8.56 7.10 4.68
N GLY A 146 -7.92 6.53 5.72
CA GLY A 146 -7.20 5.25 5.62
C GLY A 146 -5.85 5.34 4.92
N GLY A 147 -5.36 6.54 4.58
CA GLY A 147 -4.10 6.71 3.85
C GLY A 147 -4.21 6.39 2.37
N VAL A 148 -5.44 6.43 1.86
CA VAL A 148 -5.80 6.24 0.46
C VAL A 148 -5.46 7.51 -0.32
N THR A 149 -5.02 7.37 -1.57
CA THR A 149 -4.81 8.52 -2.44
C THR A 149 -6.09 8.91 -3.15
N ARG A 150 -6.20 10.18 -3.58
CA ARG A 150 -7.32 10.61 -4.43
C ARG A 150 -7.38 9.79 -5.73
N SER A 151 -6.23 9.39 -6.26
CA SER A 151 -6.16 8.49 -7.42
C SER A 151 -6.82 7.13 -7.14
N ASP A 152 -6.56 6.53 -5.99
CA ASP A 152 -7.17 5.24 -5.61
C ASP A 152 -8.70 5.36 -5.55
N LEU A 153 -9.22 6.47 -4.99
CA LEU A 153 -10.65 6.75 -4.96
C LEU A 153 -11.25 6.92 -6.36
N VAL A 154 -10.56 7.60 -7.28
CA VAL A 154 -11.03 7.74 -8.67
C VAL A 154 -11.14 6.37 -9.35
N TRP A 155 -10.13 5.52 -9.20
CA TRP A 155 -10.18 4.16 -9.74
C TRP A 155 -11.31 3.34 -9.13
N LEU A 156 -11.56 3.50 -7.83
CA LEU A 156 -12.67 2.84 -7.16
C LEU A 156 -14.03 3.29 -7.68
N CYS A 157 -14.25 4.60 -7.81
CA CYS A 157 -15.48 5.15 -8.37
C CYS A 157 -15.70 4.69 -9.82
N LEU A 158 -14.64 4.67 -10.65
CA LEU A 158 -14.73 4.14 -12.00
C LEU A 158 -15.11 2.65 -12.00
N ALA A 159 -14.53 1.86 -11.11
CA ALA A 159 -14.85 0.44 -11.01
C ALA A 159 -16.29 0.17 -10.53
N ILE A 160 -16.75 0.85 -9.48
CA ILE A 160 -18.04 0.56 -8.83
C ILE A 160 -19.21 1.29 -9.49
N ASP A 161 -19.09 2.61 -9.64
CA ASP A 161 -20.20 3.50 -9.99
C ASP A 161 -20.38 3.61 -11.51
N TYR A 162 -19.28 3.47 -12.24
CA TYR A 162 -19.31 3.48 -13.69
C TYR A 162 -19.39 2.06 -14.27
N ILE A 163 -18.33 1.26 -14.15
CA ILE A 163 -18.27 -0.08 -14.76
C ILE A 163 -19.28 -1.02 -14.09
N GLY A 164 -19.22 -1.15 -12.77
CA GLY A 164 -20.07 -2.07 -12.02
C GLY A 164 -21.56 -1.80 -12.19
N ARG A 165 -21.96 -0.52 -12.19
CA ARG A 165 -23.35 -0.12 -12.45
C ARG A 165 -23.81 -0.56 -13.84
N ARG A 166 -23.03 -0.30 -14.89
CA ARG A 166 -23.38 -0.64 -16.28
C ARG A 166 -23.46 -2.14 -16.51
N LEU A 167 -22.59 -2.92 -15.86
CA LEU A 167 -22.68 -4.38 -15.88
C LEU A 167 -23.96 -4.88 -15.21
N ARG A 168 -24.34 -4.30 -14.05
CA ARG A 168 -25.58 -4.69 -13.33
C ARG A 168 -26.85 -4.30 -14.08
N THR A 169 -26.87 -3.17 -14.78
CA THR A 169 -28.03 -2.70 -15.54
C THR A 169 -28.12 -3.30 -16.94
N GLY A 170 -27.09 -4.02 -17.39
CA GLY A 170 -27.01 -4.57 -18.75
C GLY A 170 -26.65 -3.53 -19.83
N GLU A 171 -26.33 -2.30 -19.45
CA GLU A 171 -25.79 -1.26 -20.34
C GLU A 171 -24.36 -1.55 -20.83
N ALA A 172 -23.69 -2.51 -20.20
CA ALA A 172 -22.42 -3.06 -20.62
C ALA A 172 -22.39 -4.57 -20.34
N THR A 173 -21.52 -5.27 -21.04
CA THR A 173 -21.28 -6.70 -20.93
C THR A 173 -19.79 -6.97 -20.72
N GLN A 174 -19.43 -8.23 -20.46
CA GLN A 174 -18.04 -8.69 -20.39
C GLN A 174 -17.25 -8.57 -21.71
N LYS A 175 -17.89 -8.17 -22.82
CA LYS A 175 -17.24 -7.86 -24.10
C LYS A 175 -16.82 -6.39 -24.20
N ASP A 176 -17.43 -5.52 -23.38
CA ASP A 176 -17.01 -4.14 -23.24
C ASP A 176 -15.74 -4.12 -22.40
N TYR A 177 -14.72 -3.38 -22.84
CA TYR A 177 -13.45 -3.29 -22.13
C TYR A 177 -13.05 -1.82 -21.98
N PHE A 178 -12.52 -1.50 -20.80
CA PHE A 178 -12.04 -0.16 -20.47
C PHE A 178 -10.53 -0.15 -20.65
N HIS A 179 -10.04 0.54 -21.68
CA HIS A 179 -8.61 0.62 -21.96
C HIS A 179 -7.98 1.81 -21.22
N LEU A 180 -6.89 1.55 -20.52
CA LEU A 180 -6.04 2.58 -19.93
C LEU A 180 -4.88 2.83 -20.89
N TYR A 181 -4.75 4.08 -21.36
CA TYR A 181 -3.62 4.54 -22.17
C TYR A 181 -2.40 4.85 -21.29
#